data_AF-A0A6I7R2P1-F1
#
_entry.id   AF-A0A6I7R2P1-F1
#
_cell.length_a   1.000
_cell.length_b   1.000
_cell.length_c   1.000
_cell.angle_alpha   90.00
_cell.angle_beta   90.00
_cell.angle_gamma   90.00
#
_symmetry.space_group_name_H-M   'P 1'
#
loop_
_entity.id
_entity.type
_entity.pdbx_description
1 polymer ?
#
loop_
_entity_poly.entity_id
_entity_poly.type
_entity_poly.pdbx_seq_one_letter_code
_entity_poly.pdbx_strand_id
1 'polypeptide(L)'
;MVKSPDNNEIIMRLTALWAFTEAGLGGVLHLFKSPFSGLMLCGLSIIFLSMIAKYSNYSSRVIIRSLVLVVFIKMLVSPHSGVTAYFAVAFQGLLAAFIFGTFKDSNLALYLFGIIAMVESAIQRLIVLTVLFGMQFWEAINEFGNFVYQLFFDHPPEGNWFSWGVVIAYLVIYALGGAFAAWFYRRICKNIRSIENSYLHTKTVTALHHSLPKIKKSKKRKWSNYILLLVLLGFTIYFSSTISDLSGVFYILLRTILIIIVWIYIINPLLLLGLKKFLKKRFVEEREGAKQIQSLFPWVKKILSEAWAMASGKSGLARFENFLSWTFYFILNK
;
A
#
# COMPACT_ATOMS: atom_id res chain seq x y z
N MET A 1 35.11 -5.24 -13.52
CA MET A 1 33.70 -5.36 -13.96
C MET A 1 32.81 -5.29 -12.73
N VAL A 2 32.08 -4.18 -12.52
CA VAL A 2 31.00 -4.13 -11.52
C VAL A 2 29.96 -5.13 -11.99
N LYS A 3 29.74 -6.20 -11.21
CA LYS A 3 28.62 -7.10 -11.46
C LYS A 3 27.37 -6.29 -11.14
N SER A 4 26.49 -6.09 -12.11
CA SER A 4 25.15 -5.54 -11.85
C SER A 4 24.58 -6.26 -10.63
N PRO A 5 24.00 -5.55 -9.65
CA PRO A 5 23.46 -6.21 -8.46
C PRO A 5 22.48 -7.31 -8.88
N ASP A 6 22.50 -8.44 -8.17
CA ASP A 6 21.54 -9.51 -8.44
C ASP A 6 20.14 -8.92 -8.29
N ASN A 7 19.21 -9.28 -9.18
CA ASN A 7 17.84 -8.79 -9.15
C ASN A 7 17.21 -8.97 -7.76
N ASN A 8 17.61 -10.02 -7.04
CA ASN A 8 17.19 -10.29 -5.67
C ASN A 8 17.60 -9.20 -4.66
N GLU A 9 18.79 -8.63 -4.82
CA GLU A 9 19.28 -7.54 -3.97
C GLU A 9 18.52 -6.24 -4.26
N ILE A 10 18.28 -5.94 -5.55
CA ILE A 10 17.44 -4.80 -5.96
C ILE A 10 16.03 -4.93 -5.35
N ILE A 11 15.41 -6.12 -5.47
CA ILE A 11 14.09 -6.39 -4.91
C ILE A 11 14.06 -6.16 -3.40
N MET A 12 15.11 -6.60 -2.68
CA MET A 12 15.20 -6.42 -1.24
C MET A 12 15.31 -4.94 -0.85
N ARG A 13 16.13 -4.16 -1.56
CA ARG A 13 16.29 -2.72 -1.33
C ARG A 13 15.01 -1.94 -1.67
N LEU A 14 14.32 -2.30 -2.75
CA LEU A 14 13.00 -1.74 -3.09
C LEU A 14 11.94 -2.09 -2.05
N THR A 15 11.96 -3.32 -1.53
CA THR A 15 11.07 -3.74 -0.44
C THR A 15 11.37 -2.96 0.84
N ALA A 16 12.66 -2.69 1.12
CA ALA A 16 13.07 -1.85 2.23
C ALA A 16 12.60 -0.40 2.10
N LEU A 17 12.70 0.18 0.90
CA LEU A 17 12.17 1.51 0.64
C LEU A 17 10.66 1.56 0.84
N TRP A 18 9.92 0.57 0.31
CA TRP A 18 8.47 0.48 0.50
C TRP A 18 8.10 0.36 1.99
N ALA A 19 8.75 -0.54 2.72
CA ALA A 19 8.54 -0.72 4.15
C ALA A 19 8.85 0.55 4.95
N PHE A 20 9.93 1.25 4.61
CA PHE A 20 10.32 2.51 5.24
C PHE A 20 9.25 3.60 5.03
N THR A 21 8.72 3.71 3.81
CA THR A 21 7.64 4.66 3.51
C THR A 21 6.34 4.28 4.23
N GLU A 22 5.94 3.01 4.20
CA GLU A 22 4.69 2.55 4.81
C GLU A 22 4.68 2.60 6.34
N ALA A 23 5.82 2.30 6.98
CA ALA A 23 5.94 2.29 8.43
C ALA A 23 6.34 3.67 8.99
N GLY A 24 7.27 4.36 8.33
CA GLY A 24 7.79 5.65 8.76
C GLY A 24 6.92 6.81 8.30
N LEU A 25 6.88 7.05 6.98
CA LEU A 25 6.16 8.20 6.40
C LEU A 25 4.64 8.10 6.62
N GLY A 26 4.07 6.89 6.56
CA GLY A 26 2.67 6.65 6.89
C GLY A 26 2.30 7.04 8.33
N GLY A 27 3.15 6.74 9.30
CA GLY A 27 2.94 7.13 10.70
C GLY A 27 3.02 8.65 10.90
N VAL A 28 3.97 9.31 10.24
CA VAL A 28 4.14 10.76 10.28
C VAL A 28 2.96 11.49 9.64
N LEU A 29 2.52 11.05 8.46
CA LEU A 29 1.37 11.66 7.76
C LEU A 29 0.07 11.54 8.56
N HIS A 30 -0.12 10.41 9.25
CA HIS A 30 -1.28 10.22 10.12
C HIS A 30 -1.29 11.19 11.31
N LEU A 31 -0.12 11.54 11.86
CA LEU A 31 0.01 12.54 12.93
C LEU A 31 -0.34 13.96 12.43
N PHE A 32 0.04 14.30 11.20
CA PHE A 32 -0.25 15.61 10.61
C PHE A 32 -1.71 15.78 10.11
N LYS A 33 -2.56 14.75 10.23
CA LYS A 33 -3.98 14.74 9.80
C LYS A 33 -4.19 15.30 8.38
N SER A 34 -3.23 15.09 7.47
CA SER A 34 -3.36 15.63 6.11
C SER A 34 -4.43 14.86 5.32
N PRO A 35 -5.39 15.55 4.66
CA PRO A 35 -6.44 14.92 3.87
C PRO A 35 -5.92 14.16 2.65
N PHE A 36 -4.68 14.43 2.23
CA PHE A 36 -4.06 13.82 1.05
C PHE A 36 -3.09 12.67 1.40
N SER A 37 -3.05 12.27 2.68
CA SER A 37 -2.14 11.22 3.14
C SER A 37 -2.32 9.91 2.39
N GLY A 38 -3.58 9.53 2.10
CA GLY A 38 -3.92 8.34 1.33
C GLY A 38 -3.37 8.39 -0.10
N LEU A 39 -3.57 9.51 -0.81
CA LEU A 39 -3.06 9.71 -2.16
C LEU A 39 -1.54 9.62 -2.24
N MET A 40 -0.83 10.26 -1.31
CA MET A 40 0.64 10.24 -1.30
C MET A 40 1.19 8.84 -1.00
N LEU A 41 0.67 8.19 0.05
CA LEU A 41 1.18 6.89 0.49
C LEU A 41 0.87 5.79 -0.55
N CYS A 42 -0.37 5.75 -1.03
CA CYS A 42 -0.77 4.81 -2.08
C CYS A 42 -0.05 5.11 -3.41
N GLY A 43 0.17 6.39 -3.74
CA GLY A 43 0.89 6.79 -4.95
C GLY A 43 2.34 6.28 -4.96
N LEU A 44 3.03 6.41 -3.82
CA LEU A 44 4.38 5.86 -3.65
C LEU A 44 4.37 4.31 -3.69
N SER A 45 3.40 3.68 -3.03
CA SER A 45 3.23 2.22 -3.07
C SER A 45 3.03 1.69 -4.49
N ILE A 46 2.28 2.40 -5.35
CA ILE A 46 2.14 2.04 -6.77
C ILE A 46 3.50 2.04 -7.48
N ILE A 47 4.34 3.06 -7.26
CA ILE A 47 5.67 3.18 -7.88
C ILE A 47 6.58 2.05 -7.39
N PHE A 48 6.62 1.78 -6.08
CA PHE A 48 7.47 0.73 -5.51
C PHE A 48 7.07 -0.65 -5.97
N LEU A 49 5.77 -0.99 -5.92
CA LEU A 49 5.26 -2.28 -6.36
C LEU A 49 5.50 -2.49 -7.86
N SER A 50 5.39 -1.44 -8.68
CA SER A 50 5.69 -1.50 -10.11
C SER A 50 7.18 -1.75 -10.39
N MET A 51 8.08 -1.13 -9.60
CA MET A 51 9.52 -1.43 -9.67
C MET A 51 9.82 -2.87 -9.21
N ILE A 52 9.26 -3.33 -8.10
CA ILE A 52 9.43 -4.70 -7.60
C ILE A 52 8.92 -5.71 -8.64
N ALA A 53 7.77 -5.45 -9.26
CA ALA A 53 7.24 -6.28 -10.34
C ALA A 53 8.23 -6.36 -11.51
N LYS A 54 8.72 -5.22 -12.00
CA LYS A 54 9.68 -5.18 -13.11
C LYS A 54 10.96 -5.96 -12.81
N TYR A 55 11.63 -5.71 -11.68
CA TYR A 55 12.90 -6.36 -11.33
C TYR A 55 12.74 -7.83 -10.91
N SER A 56 11.53 -8.26 -10.56
CA SER A 56 11.21 -9.67 -10.30
C SER A 56 10.73 -10.44 -11.54
N ASN A 57 10.83 -9.84 -12.73
CA ASN A 57 10.25 -10.39 -13.96
C ASN A 57 8.76 -10.73 -13.81
N TYR A 58 8.01 -9.83 -13.17
CA TYR A 58 6.56 -9.89 -12.93
C TYR A 58 6.13 -11.14 -12.15
N SER A 59 6.98 -11.57 -11.21
CA SER A 59 6.71 -12.74 -10.38
C SER A 59 5.78 -12.39 -9.21
N SER A 60 4.50 -12.79 -9.29
CA SER A 60 3.52 -12.61 -8.21
C SER A 60 4.02 -13.13 -6.86
N ARG A 61 4.80 -14.22 -6.85
CA ARG A 61 5.37 -14.78 -5.63
C ARG A 61 6.32 -13.82 -4.94
N VAL A 62 7.15 -13.12 -5.71
CA VAL A 62 8.13 -12.17 -5.17
C VAL A 62 7.39 -10.95 -4.62
N ILE A 63 6.40 -10.43 -5.35
CA ILE A 63 5.56 -9.32 -4.90
C ILE A 63 4.84 -9.66 -3.57
N ILE A 64 4.25 -10.85 -3.47
CA ILE A 64 3.62 -11.34 -2.24
C ILE A 64 4.64 -11.46 -1.09
N ARG A 65 5.85 -11.93 -1.37
CA ARG A 65 6.92 -11.99 -0.36
C ARG A 65 7.30 -10.60 0.15
N SER A 66 7.49 -9.65 -0.77
CA SER A 66 7.74 -8.24 -0.41
C SER A 66 6.60 -7.66 0.43
N LEU A 67 5.34 -7.93 0.06
CA LEU A 67 4.18 -7.52 0.83
C LEU A 67 4.21 -8.06 2.26
N VAL A 68 4.46 -9.36 2.44
CA VAL A 68 4.54 -9.99 3.76
C VAL A 68 5.60 -9.30 4.62
N LEU A 69 6.79 -9.03 4.05
CA LEU A 69 7.87 -8.34 4.75
C LEU A 69 7.48 -6.90 5.13
N VAL A 70 6.85 -6.16 4.23
CA VAL A 70 6.39 -4.78 4.48
C VAL A 70 5.33 -4.74 5.58
N VAL A 71 4.32 -5.61 5.52
CA VAL A 71 3.28 -5.69 6.56
C VAL A 71 3.90 -6.06 7.91
N PHE A 72 4.83 -7.01 7.94
CA PHE A 72 5.49 -7.41 9.17
C PHE A 72 6.32 -6.26 9.77
N ILE A 73 7.04 -5.51 8.94
CA ILE A 73 7.80 -4.34 9.40
C ILE A 73 6.87 -3.23 9.88
N LYS A 74 5.76 -2.98 9.18
CA LYS A 74 4.73 -2.02 9.61
C LYS A 74 4.19 -2.41 10.99
N MET A 75 3.93 -3.69 11.23
CA MET A 75 3.52 -4.17 12.55
C MET A 75 4.61 -4.01 13.63
N LEU A 76 5.88 -4.22 13.28
CA LEU A 76 6.98 -4.09 14.25
C LEU A 76 7.28 -2.62 14.60
N VAL A 77 7.22 -1.73 13.61
CA VAL A 77 7.61 -0.33 13.74
C VAL A 77 6.44 0.55 14.19
N SER A 78 5.22 0.25 13.75
CA SER A 78 4.02 1.01 14.08
C SER A 78 2.82 0.10 14.41
N PRO A 79 2.91 -0.72 15.49
CA PRO A 79 1.87 -1.68 15.87
C PRO A 79 0.51 -1.04 16.11
N HIS A 80 0.49 0.24 16.51
CA HIS A 80 -0.71 1.02 16.78
C HIS A 80 -1.39 1.58 15.52
N SER A 81 -0.88 1.30 14.32
CA SER A 81 -1.55 1.69 13.07
C SER A 81 -2.96 1.09 13.00
N GLY A 82 -3.92 1.87 12.48
CA GLY A 82 -5.29 1.39 12.30
C GLY A 82 -5.36 0.14 11.40
N VAL A 83 -6.32 -0.74 11.66
CA VAL A 83 -6.47 -2.00 10.89
C VAL A 83 -6.67 -1.74 9.40
N THR A 84 -7.35 -0.64 9.07
CA THR A 84 -7.51 -0.15 7.70
C THR A 84 -6.17 0.10 7.01
N ALA A 85 -5.16 0.62 7.72
CA ALA A 85 -3.83 0.83 7.13
C ALA A 85 -3.14 -0.48 6.75
N TYR A 86 -3.33 -1.56 7.52
CA TYR A 86 -2.80 -2.88 7.16
C TYR A 86 -3.58 -3.49 5.98
N PHE A 87 -4.91 -3.32 5.98
CA PHE A 87 -5.77 -3.78 4.89
C PHE A 87 -5.40 -3.11 3.56
N ALA A 88 -5.21 -1.79 3.56
CA ALA A 88 -4.85 -1.03 2.37
C ALA A 88 -3.53 -1.54 1.75
N VAL A 89 -2.48 -1.69 2.58
CA VAL A 89 -1.18 -2.20 2.13
C VAL A 89 -1.30 -3.63 1.59
N ALA A 90 -2.05 -4.49 2.30
CA ALA A 90 -2.32 -5.86 1.87
C ALA A 90 -3.04 -5.90 0.52
N PHE A 91 -4.09 -5.09 0.36
CA PHE A 91 -4.85 -4.99 -0.88
C PHE A 91 -3.95 -4.51 -2.03
N GLN A 92 -3.19 -3.44 -1.85
CA GLN A 92 -2.26 -2.91 -2.85
C GLN A 92 -1.24 -3.98 -3.31
N GLY A 93 -0.60 -4.68 -2.39
CA GLY A 93 0.39 -5.71 -2.73
C GLY A 93 -0.22 -6.95 -3.40
N LEU A 94 -1.40 -7.39 -2.95
CA LEU A 94 -2.12 -8.52 -3.57
C LEU A 94 -2.64 -8.16 -4.96
N LEU A 95 -3.20 -6.97 -5.11
CA LEU A 95 -3.67 -6.44 -6.38
C LEU A 95 -2.52 -6.33 -7.40
N ALA A 96 -1.38 -5.78 -6.97
CA ALA A 96 -0.17 -5.74 -7.81
C ALA A 96 0.26 -7.14 -8.24
N ALA A 97 0.31 -8.10 -7.30
CA ALA A 97 0.68 -9.48 -7.60
C ALA A 97 -0.28 -10.15 -8.60
N PHE A 98 -1.58 -9.86 -8.49
CA PHE A 98 -2.60 -10.36 -9.41
C PHE A 98 -2.50 -9.72 -10.80
N ILE A 99 -2.49 -8.39 -10.87
CA ILE A 99 -2.48 -7.64 -12.13
C ILE A 99 -1.18 -7.90 -12.89
N PHE A 100 -0.01 -7.72 -12.27
CA PHE A 100 1.27 -7.93 -12.93
C PHE A 100 1.57 -9.40 -13.21
N GLY A 101 1.01 -10.31 -12.42
CA GLY A 101 1.07 -11.75 -12.69
C GLY A 101 0.30 -12.16 -13.96
N THR A 102 -0.77 -11.44 -14.27
CA THR A 102 -1.67 -11.72 -15.39
C THR A 102 -1.27 -10.94 -16.64
N PHE A 103 -1.13 -9.62 -16.52
CA PHE A 103 -0.92 -8.67 -17.62
C PHE A 103 0.52 -8.14 -17.64
N LYS A 104 1.49 -9.06 -17.65
CA LYS A 104 2.95 -8.79 -17.59
C LYS A 104 3.38 -7.59 -18.44
N ASP A 105 4.23 -6.74 -17.87
CA ASP A 105 4.83 -5.53 -18.46
C ASP A 105 3.96 -4.74 -19.46
N SER A 106 2.65 -4.68 -19.22
CA SER A 106 1.75 -3.96 -20.12
C SER A 106 1.46 -2.56 -19.59
N ASN A 107 1.35 -1.61 -20.51
CA ASN A 107 0.93 -0.26 -20.17
C ASN A 107 -0.41 -0.27 -19.43
N LEU A 108 -1.32 -1.11 -19.92
CA LEU A 108 -2.64 -1.34 -19.36
C LEU A 108 -2.56 -1.86 -17.91
N ALA A 109 -1.70 -2.83 -17.60
CA ALA A 109 -1.53 -3.33 -16.23
C ALA A 109 -1.14 -2.24 -15.24
N LEU A 110 -0.19 -1.38 -15.62
CA LEU A 110 0.28 -0.30 -14.77
C LEU A 110 -0.84 0.71 -14.46
N TYR A 111 -1.61 1.13 -15.47
CA TYR A 111 -2.73 2.06 -15.29
C TYR A 111 -3.89 1.42 -14.53
N LEU A 112 -4.26 0.17 -14.84
CA LEU A 112 -5.29 -0.56 -14.11
C LEU A 112 -4.93 -0.73 -12.64
N PHE A 113 -3.70 -1.14 -12.36
CA PHE A 113 -3.21 -1.26 -10.98
C PHE A 113 -3.27 0.08 -10.26
N GLY A 114 -2.75 1.16 -10.88
CA GLY A 114 -2.75 2.48 -10.27
C GLY A 114 -4.16 2.99 -9.97
N ILE A 115 -5.09 2.88 -10.92
CA ILE A 115 -6.48 3.33 -10.76
C ILE A 115 -7.19 2.52 -9.68
N ILE A 116 -7.16 1.18 -9.76
CA ILE A 116 -7.90 0.33 -8.81
C ILE A 116 -7.34 0.47 -7.40
N ALA A 117 -6.01 0.51 -7.22
CA ALA A 117 -5.39 0.70 -5.92
C ALA A 117 -5.79 2.03 -5.28
N MET A 118 -5.83 3.10 -6.08
CA MET A 118 -6.15 4.44 -5.58
C MET A 118 -7.64 4.57 -5.26
N VAL A 119 -8.52 4.07 -6.13
CA VAL A 119 -9.96 4.04 -5.88
C VAL A 119 -10.31 3.22 -4.65
N GLU A 120 -9.64 2.08 -4.41
CA GLU A 120 -9.84 1.32 -3.17
C GLU A 120 -9.50 2.15 -1.93
N SER A 121 -8.39 2.89 -1.94
CA SER A 121 -8.02 3.78 -0.83
C SER A 121 -9.09 4.83 -0.54
N ALA A 122 -9.83 5.32 -1.54
CA ALA A 122 -10.95 6.24 -1.34
C ALA A 122 -12.20 5.55 -0.78
N ILE A 123 -12.50 4.35 -1.28
CA ILE A 123 -13.68 3.56 -0.89
C ILE A 123 -13.52 2.95 0.51
N GLN A 124 -12.29 2.80 1.00
CA GLN A 124 -12.03 2.16 2.28
C GLN A 124 -12.87 2.71 3.45
N ARG A 125 -13.13 4.03 3.46
CA ARG A 125 -14.01 4.65 4.47
C ARG A 125 -15.46 4.16 4.39
N LEU A 126 -16.01 3.95 3.19
CA LEU A 126 -17.35 3.38 3.00
C LEU A 126 -17.43 1.95 3.55
N ILE A 127 -16.38 1.14 3.36
CA ILE A 127 -16.32 -0.23 3.90
C ILE A 127 -16.34 -0.18 5.43
N VAL A 128 -15.62 0.75 6.04
CA VAL A 128 -15.62 0.94 7.49
C VAL A 128 -17.00 1.34 8.00
N LEU A 129 -17.65 2.33 7.39
CA LEU A 129 -18.99 2.80 7.77
C LEU A 129 -20.05 1.69 7.65
N THR A 130 -20.00 0.91 6.59
CA THR A 130 -21.01 -0.11 6.33
C THR A 130 -20.76 -1.41 7.09
N VAL A 131 -19.52 -1.91 7.08
CA VAL A 131 -19.20 -3.24 7.64
C VAL A 131 -18.88 -3.16 9.13
N LEU A 132 -18.08 -2.17 9.55
CA LEU A 132 -17.66 -2.06 10.95
C LEU A 132 -18.69 -1.32 11.80
N PHE A 133 -19.24 -0.21 11.28
CA PHE A 133 -20.24 0.58 11.99
C PHE A 133 -21.68 0.13 11.71
N GLY A 134 -21.90 -0.74 10.72
CA GLY A 134 -23.22 -1.32 10.46
C GLY A 134 -24.24 -0.34 9.88
N MET A 135 -23.79 0.81 9.36
CA MET A 135 -24.66 1.78 8.70
C MET A 135 -25.27 1.17 7.44
N GLN A 136 -26.51 1.55 7.11
CA GLN A 136 -27.07 1.17 5.81
C GLN A 136 -26.18 1.73 4.69
N PHE A 137 -26.01 0.97 3.61
CA PHE A 137 -25.11 1.35 2.52
C PHE A 137 -25.38 2.77 1.99
N TRP A 138 -26.65 3.13 1.85
CA TRP A 138 -27.07 4.45 1.39
C TRP A 138 -26.79 5.57 2.39
N GLU A 139 -26.98 5.31 3.68
CA GLU A 139 -26.64 6.25 4.76
C GLU A 139 -25.12 6.47 4.82
N ALA A 140 -24.34 5.40 4.65
CA ALA A 140 -22.88 5.47 4.61
C ALA A 140 -22.38 6.31 3.41
N ILE A 141 -23.06 6.26 2.26
CA ILE A 141 -22.75 7.13 1.11
C ILE A 141 -23.00 8.59 1.46
N ASN A 142 -24.13 8.91 2.10
CA ASN A 142 -24.43 10.28 2.50
C ASN A 142 -23.39 10.80 3.51
N GLU A 143 -23.05 9.99 4.51
CA GLU A 143 -22.07 10.34 5.53
C GLU A 143 -20.65 10.47 4.95
N PHE A 144 -20.31 9.63 3.99
CA PHE A 144 -19.06 9.76 3.24
C PHE A 144 -19.04 11.03 2.39
N GLY A 145 -20.14 11.38 1.72
CA GLY A 145 -20.27 12.63 0.98
C GLY A 145 -20.11 13.86 1.87
N ASN A 146 -20.76 13.85 3.05
CA ASN A 146 -20.62 14.91 4.06
C ASN A 146 -19.17 15.05 4.53
N PHE A 147 -18.50 13.93 4.78
CA PHE A 147 -17.08 13.95 5.14
C PHE A 147 -16.20 14.55 4.04
N VAL A 148 -16.41 14.15 2.78
CA VAL A 148 -15.64 14.68 1.65
C VAL A 148 -15.90 16.18 1.51
N TYR A 149 -17.13 16.63 1.70
CA TYR A 149 -17.47 18.05 1.63
C TYR A 149 -16.79 18.86 2.75
N GLN A 150 -16.84 18.36 3.99
CA GLN A 150 -16.15 18.96 5.15
C GLN A 150 -14.63 19.04 4.98
N LEU A 151 -14.06 18.25 4.07
CA LEU A 151 -12.64 18.31 3.74
C LEU A 151 -12.24 19.60 3.01
N PHE A 152 -13.20 20.25 2.34
CA PHE A 152 -12.97 21.43 1.48
C PHE A 152 -13.79 22.66 1.90
N PHE A 153 -14.85 22.49 2.69
CA PHE A 153 -15.79 23.55 3.05
C PHE A 153 -16.30 23.38 4.50
N ASP A 154 -16.63 24.48 5.19
CA ASP A 154 -16.95 24.45 6.63
C ASP A 154 -18.36 23.94 6.99
N HIS A 155 -19.33 23.98 6.06
CA HIS A 155 -20.72 23.59 6.34
C HIS A 155 -21.34 22.72 5.22
N PRO A 156 -21.79 21.48 5.51
CA PRO A 156 -22.40 20.62 4.51
C PRO A 156 -23.71 21.23 3.97
N PRO A 157 -23.98 21.15 2.66
CA PRO A 157 -25.21 21.67 2.08
C PRO A 157 -26.41 20.82 2.51
N GLU A 158 -27.54 21.48 2.74
CA GLU A 158 -28.79 20.81 3.08
C GLU A 158 -29.38 20.11 1.84
N GLY A 159 -29.21 18.78 1.74
CA GLY A 159 -29.88 17.96 0.72
C GLY A 159 -29.10 16.71 0.27
N ASN A 160 -29.82 15.63 -0.03
CA ASN A 160 -29.24 14.31 -0.37
C ASN A 160 -28.61 14.22 -1.78
N TRP A 161 -28.97 15.10 -2.72
CA TRP A 161 -28.51 15.00 -4.10
C TRP A 161 -27.06 15.47 -4.29
N PHE A 162 -26.62 16.45 -3.48
CA PHE A 162 -25.24 16.94 -3.50
C PHE A 162 -24.24 15.87 -3.04
N SER A 163 -24.65 14.98 -2.13
CA SER A 163 -23.79 13.91 -1.59
C SER A 163 -23.27 12.97 -2.68
N TRP A 164 -24.11 12.60 -3.66
CA TRP A 164 -23.71 11.71 -4.76
C TRP A 164 -22.70 12.33 -5.71
N GLY A 165 -22.93 13.58 -6.12
CA GLY A 165 -22.02 14.31 -6.99
C GLY A 165 -20.63 14.45 -6.37
N VAL A 166 -20.58 14.75 -5.07
CA VAL A 166 -19.34 14.88 -4.30
C VAL A 166 -18.59 13.54 -4.21
N VAL A 167 -19.28 12.44 -3.92
CA VAL A 167 -18.66 11.10 -3.86
C VAL A 167 -18.09 10.68 -5.21
N ILE A 168 -18.84 10.85 -6.30
CA ILE A 168 -18.37 10.51 -7.64
C ILE A 168 -17.16 11.38 -8.01
N ALA A 169 -17.22 12.69 -7.78
CA ALA A 169 -16.11 13.60 -8.04
C ALA A 169 -14.85 13.18 -7.26
N TYR A 170 -15.00 12.80 -6.00
CA TYR A 170 -13.89 12.30 -5.17
C TYR A 170 -13.28 11.02 -5.74
N LEU A 171 -14.11 10.04 -6.13
CA LEU A 171 -13.62 8.81 -6.75
C LEU A 171 -12.91 9.07 -8.08
N VAL A 172 -13.41 10.01 -8.89
CA VAL A 172 -12.75 10.44 -10.14
C VAL A 172 -11.38 11.07 -9.85
N ILE A 173 -11.27 11.93 -8.84
CA ILE A 173 -9.99 12.51 -8.42
C ILE A 173 -8.99 11.41 -8.05
N TYR A 174 -9.43 10.40 -7.30
CA TYR A 174 -8.57 9.27 -6.94
C TYR A 174 -8.19 8.40 -8.15
N ALA A 175 -9.13 8.15 -9.07
CA ALA A 175 -8.84 7.43 -10.31
C ALA A 175 -7.80 8.18 -11.16
N LEU A 176 -7.97 9.50 -11.32
CA LEU A 176 -7.00 10.37 -11.99
C LEU A 176 -5.65 10.38 -11.25
N GLY A 177 -5.65 10.39 -9.92
CA GLY A 177 -4.45 10.26 -9.10
C GLY A 177 -3.71 8.93 -9.33
N GLY A 178 -4.46 7.83 -9.46
CA GLY A 178 -3.91 6.51 -9.82
C GLY A 178 -3.30 6.49 -11.22
N ALA A 179 -3.98 7.07 -12.21
CA ALA A 179 -3.46 7.22 -13.56
C ALA A 179 -2.22 8.15 -13.60
N PHE A 180 -2.23 9.21 -12.81
CA PHE A 180 -1.10 10.12 -12.64
C PHE A 180 0.10 9.38 -12.03
N ALA A 181 -0.08 8.58 -10.97
CA ALA A 181 1.00 7.78 -10.38
C ALA A 181 1.61 6.79 -11.39
N ALA A 182 0.77 6.14 -12.20
CA ALA A 182 1.20 5.26 -13.28
C ALA A 182 2.01 6.01 -14.37
N TRP A 183 1.54 7.18 -14.80
CA TRP A 183 2.28 8.05 -15.72
C TRP A 183 3.61 8.50 -15.10
N PHE A 184 3.59 8.89 -13.83
CA PHE A 184 4.74 9.39 -13.10
C PHE A 184 5.83 8.32 -12.92
N TYR A 185 5.44 7.06 -12.68
CA TYR A 185 6.35 5.91 -12.68
C TYR A 185 7.14 5.80 -14.00
N ARG A 186 6.49 5.97 -15.15
CA ARG A 186 7.17 5.92 -16.46
C ARG A 186 8.18 7.04 -16.60
N ARG A 187 7.81 8.23 -16.12
CA ARG A 187 8.65 9.41 -16.17
C ARG A 187 9.90 9.22 -15.30
N ILE A 188 9.74 8.67 -14.10
CA ILE A 188 10.85 8.23 -13.24
C ILE A 188 11.73 7.20 -13.97
N CYS A 189 11.15 6.16 -14.59
CA CYS A 189 11.93 5.16 -15.32
C CYS A 189 12.74 5.77 -16.48
N LYS A 190 12.19 6.75 -17.20
CA LYS A 190 12.88 7.46 -18.28
C LYS A 190 14.04 8.30 -17.72
N ASN A 191 13.82 8.99 -16.61
CA ASN A 191 14.86 9.80 -15.97
C ASN A 191 16.00 8.96 -15.40
N ILE A 192 15.71 7.80 -14.80
CA ILE A 192 16.74 6.88 -14.31
C ILE A 192 17.70 6.49 -15.46
N ARG A 193 17.16 6.15 -16.63
CA ARG A 193 17.99 5.85 -17.82
C ARG A 193 18.82 7.05 -18.26
N SER A 194 18.25 8.25 -18.20
CA SER A 194 18.98 9.48 -18.49
C SER A 194 20.13 9.70 -17.51
N ILE A 195 19.90 9.50 -16.22
CA ILE A 195 20.91 9.63 -15.16
C ILE A 195 22.02 8.59 -15.38
N GLU A 196 21.66 7.34 -15.65
CA GLU A 196 22.60 6.24 -15.92
C GLU A 196 23.51 6.56 -17.11
N ASN A 197 22.95 7.04 -18.23
CA ASN A 197 23.72 7.44 -19.40
C ASN A 197 24.68 8.61 -19.11
N SER A 198 24.28 9.56 -18.25
CA SER A 198 25.15 10.67 -17.84
C SER A 198 26.24 10.27 -16.83
N TYR A 199 25.96 9.31 -15.94
CA TYR A 199 26.88 8.90 -14.86
C TYR A 199 27.90 7.83 -15.29
N LEU A 200 27.57 6.95 -16.23
CA LEU A 200 28.48 5.95 -16.78
C LEU A 200 29.71 6.58 -17.47
N HIS A 201 29.62 7.85 -17.86
CA HIS A 201 30.74 8.61 -18.40
C HIS A 201 31.73 9.17 -17.36
N THR A 202 31.48 9.05 -16.04
CA THR A 202 32.23 9.88 -15.07
C THR A 202 32.95 9.15 -13.91
N LYS A 203 32.64 7.91 -13.50
CA LYS A 203 33.52 7.21 -12.51
C LYS A 203 33.26 5.71 -12.31
N THR A 204 34.34 4.92 -12.45
CA THR A 204 34.56 3.61 -11.83
C THR A 204 34.81 3.75 -10.33
N VAL A 205 33.95 3.19 -9.46
CA VAL A 205 34.24 3.08 -8.02
C VAL A 205 33.78 1.72 -7.46
N THR A 206 34.65 1.22 -6.58
CA THR A 206 34.69 0.02 -5.74
C THR A 206 33.46 -0.21 -4.85
N ALA A 207 33.04 -1.48 -4.72
CA ALA A 207 31.90 -1.90 -3.90
C ALA A 207 32.34 -2.74 -2.68
N LEU A 208 31.79 -2.40 -1.51
CA LEU A 208 31.85 -3.16 -0.26
C LEU A 208 30.89 -4.35 -0.32
N HIS A 209 31.37 -5.52 0.08
CA HIS A 209 30.68 -6.80 -0.09
C HIS A 209 29.87 -7.16 1.18
N HIS A 210 28.58 -7.46 1.01
CA HIS A 210 27.81 -8.23 2.00
C HIS A 210 27.19 -9.44 1.29
N SER A 211 27.66 -10.64 1.64
CA SER A 211 27.22 -11.91 1.05
C SER A 211 25.96 -12.44 1.75
N LEU A 212 24.88 -12.67 0.99
CA LEU A 212 23.62 -13.23 1.49
C LEU A 212 23.07 -14.33 0.56
N PRO A 213 22.26 -15.27 1.08
CA PRO A 213 22.13 -16.63 0.55
C PRO A 213 21.18 -16.77 -0.66
N LYS A 214 21.43 -17.80 -1.48
CA LYS A 214 20.76 -18.08 -2.77
C LYS A 214 19.30 -18.53 -2.61
N ILE A 215 18.42 -17.93 -3.42
CA ILE A 215 16.98 -18.21 -3.47
C ILE A 215 16.68 -19.53 -4.20
N LYS A 216 16.01 -20.49 -3.53
CA LYS A 216 15.47 -21.71 -4.16
C LYS A 216 13.98 -21.56 -4.56
N LYS A 217 13.64 -22.04 -5.76
CA LYS A 217 12.28 -22.06 -6.32
C LYS A 217 11.43 -23.18 -5.68
N SER A 218 10.23 -22.86 -5.17
CA SER A 218 9.25 -23.89 -4.73
C SER A 218 8.07 -24.03 -5.72
N LYS A 219 7.46 -25.22 -5.78
CA LYS A 219 6.38 -25.60 -6.71
C LYS A 219 4.99 -25.12 -6.28
N LYS A 220 4.08 -25.02 -7.26
CA LYS A 220 2.65 -24.62 -7.18
C LYS A 220 1.79 -25.64 -6.40
N ARG A 221 0.77 -25.19 -5.65
CA ARG A 221 -0.60 -25.76 -5.69
C ARG A 221 -1.66 -24.79 -5.12
N LYS A 222 -2.91 -25.12 -5.43
CA LYS A 222 -4.07 -24.29 -5.76
C LYS A 222 -4.98 -23.89 -4.60
N TRP A 223 -5.69 -22.82 -4.90
CA TRP A 223 -6.93 -22.26 -4.36
C TRP A 223 -7.85 -23.21 -3.58
N SER A 224 -8.13 -22.81 -2.35
CA SER A 224 -9.43 -22.97 -1.68
C SER A 224 -9.45 -21.98 -0.53
N ASN A 225 -10.31 -20.95 -0.61
CA ASN A 225 -11.00 -20.28 0.51
C ASN A 225 -11.79 -19.03 0.07
N TYR A 226 -12.53 -19.11 -1.04
CA TYR A 226 -13.54 -18.09 -1.41
C TYR A 226 -14.95 -18.42 -0.87
N ILE A 227 -15.13 -19.59 -0.24
CA ILE A 227 -16.41 -20.01 0.33
C ILE A 227 -16.65 -19.39 1.73
N LEU A 228 -15.58 -19.10 2.48
CA LEU A 228 -15.70 -18.50 3.81
C LEU A 228 -16.09 -17.00 3.76
N LEU A 229 -15.74 -16.30 2.68
CA LEU A 229 -16.07 -14.88 2.49
C LEU A 229 -17.54 -14.67 2.08
N LEU A 230 -18.12 -15.62 1.33
CA LEU A 230 -19.53 -15.60 0.91
C LEU A 230 -20.48 -16.00 2.04
N VAL A 231 -20.07 -16.93 2.92
CA VAL A 231 -20.87 -17.33 4.11
C VAL A 231 -20.92 -16.21 5.16
N LEU A 232 -19.84 -15.43 5.30
CA LEU A 232 -19.80 -14.26 6.19
C LEU A 232 -20.63 -13.08 5.68
N LEU A 233 -20.67 -12.86 4.36
CA LEU A 233 -21.51 -11.83 3.71
C LEU A 233 -23.00 -12.18 3.75
N GLY A 234 -23.35 -13.47 3.66
CA GLY A 234 -24.74 -13.93 3.82
C GLY A 234 -25.26 -13.75 5.25
N PHE A 235 -24.39 -13.89 6.26
CA PHE A 235 -24.77 -13.77 7.66
C PHE A 235 -25.06 -12.31 8.07
N THR A 236 -24.41 -11.33 7.44
CA THR A 236 -24.65 -9.90 7.72
C THR A 236 -25.90 -9.36 7.05
N ILE A 237 -26.33 -9.95 5.94
CA ILE A 237 -27.58 -9.59 5.23
C ILE A 237 -28.81 -10.20 5.93
N TYR A 238 -28.68 -11.40 6.52
CA TYR A 238 -29.79 -12.08 7.19
C TYR A 238 -30.26 -11.39 8.48
N PHE A 239 -29.42 -10.57 9.12
CA PHE A 239 -29.73 -9.90 10.39
C PHE A 239 -30.02 -8.40 10.27
N SER A 240 -30.13 -7.84 9.05
CA SER A 240 -30.26 -6.40 8.85
C SER A 240 -31.70 -5.88 8.68
N SER A 241 -32.71 -6.58 9.18
CA SER A 241 -34.10 -6.10 9.13
C SER A 241 -34.44 -5.26 10.37
N THR A 242 -34.48 -3.94 10.15
CA THR A 242 -35.40 -2.93 10.72
C THR A 242 -35.58 -2.88 12.24
N ILE A 243 -35.06 -1.84 12.89
CA ILE A 243 -35.44 -1.47 14.26
C ILE A 243 -35.65 0.05 14.34
N SER A 244 -36.83 0.45 14.79
CA SER A 244 -37.32 1.83 14.87
C SER A 244 -37.54 2.35 16.30
N ASP A 245 -37.06 1.66 17.34
CA ASP A 245 -37.28 2.01 18.75
C ASP A 245 -35.99 2.28 19.56
N LEU A 246 -36.13 2.89 20.75
CA LEU A 246 -35.07 3.19 21.73
C LEU A 246 -34.21 1.97 22.15
N SER A 247 -34.77 0.75 22.04
CA SER A 247 -34.03 -0.52 22.18
C SER A 247 -33.00 -0.72 21.06
N GLY A 248 -33.22 -0.13 19.89
CA GLY A 248 -32.32 -0.09 18.75
C GLY A 248 -31.02 0.67 19.02
N VAL A 249 -31.06 1.77 19.80
CA VAL A 249 -29.85 2.53 20.15
C VAL A 249 -28.94 1.72 21.08
N PHE A 250 -29.52 1.06 22.09
CA PHE A 250 -28.76 0.18 22.99
C PHE A 250 -28.25 -1.06 22.26
N TYR A 251 -29.05 -1.60 21.33
CA TYR A 251 -28.63 -2.69 20.44
C TYR A 251 -27.48 -2.27 19.52
N ILE A 252 -27.50 -1.07 18.92
CA ILE A 252 -26.43 -0.55 18.08
C ILE A 252 -25.15 -0.33 18.91
N LEU A 253 -25.26 0.21 20.12
CA LEU A 253 -24.12 0.37 21.03
C LEU A 253 -23.51 -0.98 21.43
N LEU A 254 -24.34 -1.93 21.87
CA LEU A 254 -23.90 -3.28 22.25
C LEU A 254 -23.31 -4.02 21.04
N ARG A 255 -23.92 -3.88 19.85
CA ARG A 255 -23.42 -4.43 18.59
C ARG A 255 -22.09 -3.81 18.20
N THR A 256 -21.93 -2.49 18.32
CA THR A 256 -20.67 -1.81 17.99
C THR A 256 -19.56 -2.24 18.95
N ILE A 257 -19.86 -2.33 20.25
CA ILE A 257 -18.92 -2.84 21.26
C ILE A 257 -18.59 -4.31 20.99
N LEU A 258 -19.57 -5.16 20.68
CA LEU A 258 -19.36 -6.57 20.37
C LEU A 258 -18.58 -6.75 19.07
N ILE A 259 -18.88 -6.00 18.01
CA ILE A 259 -18.12 -6.03 16.76
C ILE A 259 -16.69 -5.55 17.02
N ILE A 260 -16.48 -4.49 17.80
CA ILE A 260 -15.13 -4.03 18.16
C ILE A 260 -14.39 -5.09 19.01
N ILE A 261 -15.06 -5.73 19.97
CA ILE A 261 -14.47 -6.79 20.80
C ILE A 261 -14.16 -8.02 19.95
N VAL A 262 -15.10 -8.52 19.16
CA VAL A 262 -14.89 -9.62 18.22
C VAL A 262 -13.79 -9.24 17.23
N TRP A 263 -13.76 -8.00 16.76
CA TRP A 263 -12.75 -7.56 15.82
C TRP A 263 -11.35 -7.53 16.46
N ILE A 264 -11.21 -6.96 17.66
CA ILE A 264 -9.94 -6.82 18.37
C ILE A 264 -9.46 -8.15 18.98
N TYR A 265 -10.36 -8.97 19.52
CA TYR A 265 -10.04 -10.18 20.29
C TYR A 265 -10.27 -11.49 19.55
N ILE A 266 -11.01 -11.49 18.43
CA ILE A 266 -11.27 -12.70 17.65
C ILE A 266 -10.67 -12.53 16.26
N ILE A 267 -11.13 -11.57 15.46
CA ILE A 267 -10.70 -11.41 14.06
C ILE A 267 -9.23 -10.98 13.97
N ASN A 268 -8.78 -10.00 14.75
CA ASN A 268 -7.38 -9.56 14.76
C ASN A 268 -6.42 -10.69 15.16
N PRO A 269 -6.60 -11.39 16.31
CA PRO A 269 -5.75 -12.53 16.60
C PRO A 269 -5.97 -13.69 15.63
N LEU A 270 -7.14 -13.92 15.03
CA LEU A 270 -7.33 -14.95 14.00
C LEU A 270 -6.65 -14.60 12.67
N LEU A 271 -6.63 -13.34 12.26
CA LEU A 271 -5.87 -12.85 11.11
C LEU A 271 -4.38 -12.97 11.39
N LEU A 272 -3.95 -12.59 12.59
CA LEU A 272 -2.57 -12.74 13.04
C LEU A 272 -2.18 -14.21 13.23
N LEU A 273 -3.08 -15.07 13.67
CA LEU A 273 -2.87 -16.52 13.80
C LEU A 273 -2.92 -17.19 12.44
N GLY A 274 -3.75 -16.72 11.53
CA GLY A 274 -3.84 -17.14 10.12
C GLY A 274 -2.56 -16.77 9.39
N LEU A 275 -2.09 -15.52 9.53
CA LEU A 275 -0.75 -15.09 9.10
C LEU A 275 0.31 -15.93 9.78
N LYS A 276 0.34 -16.04 11.11
CA LYS A 276 1.34 -16.83 11.86
C LYS A 276 1.32 -18.31 11.49
N LYS A 277 0.18 -18.89 11.11
CA LYS A 277 0.02 -20.30 10.71
C LYS A 277 0.43 -20.51 9.25
N PHE A 278 0.07 -19.58 8.36
CA PHE A 278 0.57 -19.51 6.97
C PHE A 278 2.09 -19.26 6.93
N LEU A 279 2.59 -18.51 7.91
CA LEU A 279 4.00 -18.19 8.08
C LEU A 279 4.72 -19.19 8.99
N LYS A 280 4.07 -20.11 9.74
CA LYS A 280 4.73 -20.94 10.79
C LYS A 280 5.84 -21.85 10.29
N LYS A 281 5.85 -22.19 8.99
CA LYS A 281 6.95 -22.91 8.31
C LYS A 281 8.01 -22.00 7.67
N ARG A 282 7.77 -20.68 7.61
CA ARG A 282 8.62 -19.62 7.01
C ARG A 282 8.96 -18.46 7.98
N PHE A 283 8.49 -18.51 9.24
CA PHE A 283 8.50 -17.39 10.19
C PHE A 283 9.91 -17.08 10.71
N VAL A 284 10.78 -18.07 10.79
CA VAL A 284 12.19 -17.88 11.17
C VAL A 284 12.92 -17.15 10.04
N GLU A 285 12.77 -17.63 8.79
CA GLU A 285 13.37 -17.02 7.59
C GLU A 285 12.83 -15.61 7.30
N GLU A 286 11.52 -15.37 7.47
CA GLU A 286 10.91 -14.05 7.22
C GLU A 286 11.13 -13.07 8.39
N ARG A 287 11.34 -13.54 9.64
CA ARG A 287 11.77 -12.67 10.76
C ARG A 287 13.22 -12.24 10.57
N GLU A 288 14.09 -13.12 10.09
CA GLU A 288 15.44 -12.75 9.66
C GLU A 288 15.41 -11.79 8.47
N GLY A 289 14.58 -12.06 7.45
CA GLY A 289 14.37 -11.15 6.32
C GLY A 289 13.84 -9.77 6.75
N ALA A 290 12.92 -9.70 7.70
CA ALA A 290 12.41 -8.44 8.24
C ALA A 290 13.48 -7.69 9.05
N LYS A 291 14.25 -8.38 9.89
CA LYS A 291 15.40 -7.79 10.60
C LYS A 291 16.45 -7.27 9.62
N GLN A 292 16.71 -8.02 8.56
CA GLN A 292 17.63 -7.64 7.50
C GLN A 292 17.14 -6.39 6.77
N ILE A 293 15.85 -6.33 6.39
CA ILE A 293 15.28 -5.11 5.80
C ILE A 293 15.33 -3.94 6.77
N GLN A 294 14.99 -4.14 8.04
CA GLN A 294 15.06 -3.09 9.06
C GLN A 294 16.50 -2.57 9.23
N SER A 295 17.51 -3.45 9.13
CA SER A 295 18.92 -3.05 9.15
C SER A 295 19.33 -2.15 7.96
N LEU A 296 18.56 -2.16 6.86
CA LEU A 296 18.77 -1.27 5.73
C LEU A 296 18.18 0.13 5.95
N PHE A 297 17.37 0.37 6.99
CA PHE A 297 16.71 1.66 7.19
C PHE A 297 17.67 2.85 7.34
N PRO A 298 18.78 2.75 8.10
CA PRO A 298 19.78 3.82 8.14
C PRO A 298 20.39 4.11 6.76
N TRP A 299 20.62 3.07 5.96
CA TRP A 299 21.12 3.20 4.60
C TRP A 299 20.09 3.83 3.66
N VAL A 300 18.81 3.43 3.74
CA VAL A 300 17.70 4.07 3.00
C VAL A 300 17.62 5.55 3.36
N LYS A 301 17.68 5.90 4.65
CA LYS A 301 17.69 7.29 5.11
C LYS A 301 18.85 8.09 4.50
N LYS A 302 20.05 7.50 4.46
CA LYS A 302 21.22 8.13 3.83
C LYS A 302 21.00 8.34 2.33
N ILE A 303 20.48 7.35 1.61
CA ILE A 303 20.15 7.47 0.18
C ILE A 303 19.13 8.57 -0.08
N LEU A 304 18.07 8.65 0.73
CA LEU A 304 17.06 9.70 0.58
C LEU A 304 17.68 11.09 0.80
N SER A 305 18.55 11.23 1.80
CA SER A 305 19.27 12.49 2.03
C SER A 305 20.16 12.89 0.84
N GLU A 306 20.97 11.95 0.33
CA GLU A 306 21.83 12.18 -0.83
C GLU A 306 21.02 12.50 -2.09
N ALA A 307 19.94 11.75 -2.36
CA ALA A 307 19.07 11.99 -3.50
C ALA A 307 18.37 13.35 -3.42
N TRP A 308 18.00 13.80 -2.21
CA TRP A 308 17.40 15.11 -2.00
C TRP A 308 18.38 16.25 -2.27
N ALA A 309 19.64 16.07 -1.88
CA ALA A 309 20.71 17.02 -2.19
C ALA A 309 20.97 17.10 -3.71
N MET A 310 21.01 15.96 -4.41
CA MET A 310 21.18 15.91 -5.87
C MET A 310 20.00 16.51 -6.64
N ALA A 311 18.80 16.53 -6.03
CA ALA A 311 17.61 17.13 -6.62
C ALA A 311 17.50 18.66 -6.39
N SER A 312 18.39 19.25 -5.58
CA SER A 312 18.29 20.66 -5.13
C SER A 312 18.24 21.70 -6.25
N GLY A 313 18.81 21.40 -7.44
CA GLY A 313 18.79 22.30 -8.61
C GLY A 313 17.43 22.43 -9.32
N LYS A 314 16.37 21.77 -8.83
CA LYS A 314 15.00 21.88 -9.37
C LYS A 314 14.02 22.29 -8.28
N SER A 315 12.85 22.81 -8.65
CA SER A 315 11.75 23.18 -7.73
C SER A 315 10.46 22.39 -8.02
N GLY A 316 9.54 22.39 -7.04
CA GLY A 316 8.19 21.81 -7.17
C GLY A 316 8.15 20.32 -7.55
N LEU A 317 7.22 19.94 -8.42
CA LEU A 317 7.03 18.57 -8.89
C LEU A 317 8.28 18.02 -9.61
N ALA A 318 8.99 18.89 -10.36
CA ALA A 318 10.22 18.51 -11.05
C ALA A 318 11.35 18.15 -10.07
N ARG A 319 11.41 18.81 -8.89
CA ARG A 319 12.32 18.42 -7.80
C ARG A 319 11.97 17.05 -7.26
N PHE A 320 10.68 16.81 -6.97
CA PHE A 320 10.22 15.53 -6.41
C PHE A 320 10.45 14.36 -7.38
N GLU A 321 10.16 14.55 -8.66
CA GLU A 321 10.46 13.60 -9.73
C GLU A 321 11.96 13.28 -9.80
N ASN A 322 12.81 14.31 -9.76
CA ASN A 322 14.25 14.15 -9.82
C ASN A 322 14.79 13.45 -8.56
N PHE A 323 14.27 13.82 -7.39
CA PHE A 323 14.57 13.18 -6.11
C PHE A 323 14.26 11.69 -6.13
N LEU A 324 13.06 11.31 -6.58
CA LEU A 324 12.70 9.89 -6.70
C LEU A 324 13.56 9.19 -7.74
N SER A 325 13.85 9.83 -8.87
CA SER A 325 14.73 9.27 -9.91
C SER A 325 16.13 8.97 -9.36
N TRP A 326 16.72 9.89 -8.59
CA TRP A 326 18.00 9.68 -7.91
C TRP A 326 17.92 8.60 -6.82
N THR A 327 16.83 8.57 -6.06
CA THR A 327 16.61 7.56 -5.01
C THR A 327 16.60 6.16 -5.63
N PHE A 328 15.82 5.96 -6.69
CA PHE A 328 15.79 4.68 -7.40
C PHE A 328 17.12 4.38 -8.07
N TYR A 329 17.75 5.37 -8.72
CA TYR A 329 19.08 5.17 -9.31
C TYR A 329 20.10 4.65 -8.28
N PHE A 330 20.14 5.23 -7.08
CA PHE A 330 21.02 4.74 -6.01
C PHE A 330 20.65 3.36 -5.51
N ILE A 331 19.35 3.07 -5.32
CA ILE A 331 18.89 1.73 -4.93
C ILE A 331 19.31 0.65 -5.94
N LEU A 332 19.30 1.00 -7.22
CA LEU A 332 19.61 0.11 -8.32
C LEU A 332 21.11 -0.12 -8.53
N ASN A 333 21.97 0.83 -8.13
CA ASN A 333 23.38 0.84 -8.52
C ASN A 333 24.39 0.88 -7.37
N LYS A 334 24.01 1.32 -6.17
CA LYS A 334 24.85 1.26 -4.95
C LYS A 334 24.38 0.10 -4.11
#